data_AF-A0AAU0KV85-F1
#
_entry.id   AF-A0AAU0KV85-F1
#
_cell.length_a   1.000
_cell.length_b   1.000
_cell.length_c   1.000
_cell.angle_alpha   90.00
_cell.angle_beta   90.00
_cell.angle_gamma   90.00
#
_symmetry.space_group_name_H-M   'P 1'
#
loop_
_entity.id
_entity.type
_entity.pdbx_description
1 polymer ?
#
loop_
_entity_poly.entity_id
_entity_poly.type
_entity_poly.pdbx_seq_one_letter_code
_entity_poly.pdbx_strand_id
1 'polypeptide(L)'
;MIQIALLLFGLDFVRSRAKYLVNIGIIWGVLGIGIFIDGLDGVAYFPLHVFGILLLLESLVTLSIASSGVGAQKVVLYFKGGVFCFVAILILSNRSYSDLLLAIIFGFAYFVIGLFVIASAWIVRFPHWKSTLLSGIGQILFAVLMFSPYPIHYKATVSAFLGTLMFFSAVSTVKLARRVNRLREGTSVFELLAPADIANGFEKMAKPLQSVTNISPDEFSKPLTVHIWTPEGTANTSPIPRPVINRYIAAVDSQGVISTGHAALELPPSIYISLYPEADIDRSPSEFLNTLKATKDNDVPGVFQPDYATEAANWCDSDRKIQFYEYNSMALLRFWNVYRCSKTYNLTYRNCSSSVAYALEASLDGVLSKRRKKWLCTLRMLVTPELWIAAQLRKRALSMAWTPGLVMDYARALQSIVNPDPQSWFQRALSKWDLLRKAKK
;
A
#
# COMPACT_ATOMS: atom_id res chain seq x y z
N MET A 1 2.24 2.99 5.85
CA MET A 1 1.43 2.52 6.99
C MET A 1 0.68 3.66 7.66
N ILE A 2 1.36 4.74 8.07
CA ILE A 2 0.75 5.82 8.88
C ILE A 2 -0.47 6.41 8.16
N GLN A 3 -0.39 6.68 6.85
CA GLN A 3 -1.55 7.16 6.07
C GLN A 3 -2.80 6.28 6.22
N ILE A 4 -2.66 4.96 6.03
CA ILE A 4 -3.78 4.01 6.17
C ILE A 4 -4.29 3.97 7.61
N ALA A 5 -3.38 3.93 8.60
CA ALA A 5 -3.78 3.93 10.01
C ALA A 5 -4.58 5.20 10.35
N LEU A 6 -4.11 6.37 9.92
CA LEU A 6 -4.79 7.64 10.12
C LEU A 6 -6.16 7.68 9.43
N LEU A 7 -6.28 7.12 8.22
CA LEU A 7 -7.55 6.97 7.51
C LEU A 7 -8.53 6.10 8.33
N LEU A 8 -8.10 4.93 8.79
CA LEU A 8 -8.97 4.02 9.55
C LEU A 8 -9.39 4.59 10.91
N PHE A 9 -8.52 5.36 11.58
CA PHE A 9 -8.86 6.02 12.85
C PHE A 9 -9.71 7.28 12.68
N GLY A 10 -9.69 7.90 11.49
CA GLY A 10 -10.48 9.09 11.15
C GLY A 10 -9.90 10.40 11.69
N LEU A 11 -10.45 11.51 11.19
CA LEU A 11 -9.89 12.86 11.36
C LEU A 11 -9.70 13.26 12.84
N ASP A 12 -10.69 12.99 13.69
CA ASP A 12 -10.68 13.41 15.10
C ASP A 12 -9.51 12.80 15.88
N PHE A 13 -9.19 11.53 15.59
CA PHE A 13 -8.02 10.89 16.19
C PHE A 13 -6.74 11.58 15.74
N VAL A 14 -6.61 11.86 14.45
CA VAL A 14 -5.40 12.47 13.92
C VAL A 14 -5.23 13.89 14.46
N ARG A 15 -6.26 14.72 14.45
CA ARG A 15 -6.19 16.12 14.89
C ARG A 15 -5.79 16.22 16.36
N SER A 16 -6.38 15.40 17.24
CA SER A 16 -6.04 15.37 18.66
C SER A 16 -4.60 14.92 18.94
N ARG A 17 -3.98 14.16 18.03
CA ARG A 17 -2.63 13.59 18.22
C ARG A 17 -1.56 14.13 17.27
N ALA A 18 -1.92 15.00 16.32
CA ALA A 18 -1.02 15.47 15.28
C ALA A 18 0.19 16.25 15.82
N LYS A 19 0.04 17.01 16.91
CA LYS A 19 1.16 17.67 17.60
C LYS A 19 2.18 16.64 18.11
N TYR A 20 1.72 15.53 18.71
CA TYR A 20 2.60 14.45 19.16
C TYR A 20 3.29 13.76 17.98
N LEU A 21 2.58 13.52 16.87
CA LEU A 21 3.18 12.94 15.66
C LEU A 21 4.27 13.84 15.06
N VAL A 22 4.09 15.16 15.08
CA VAL A 22 5.13 16.11 14.67
C VAL A 22 6.34 16.02 15.59
N ASN A 23 6.14 16.06 16.91
CA ASN A 23 7.24 16.02 17.89
C ASN A 23 8.01 14.69 17.81
N ILE A 24 7.29 13.56 17.77
CA ILE A 24 7.90 12.23 17.59
C ILE A 24 8.66 12.17 16.28
N GLY A 25 8.09 12.69 15.19
CA GLY A 25 8.76 12.74 13.89
C GLY A 25 10.05 13.57 13.93
N ILE A 26 10.04 14.73 14.58
CA ILE A 26 11.25 15.57 14.73
C ILE A 26 12.32 14.85 15.56
N ILE A 27 11.95 14.31 16.73
CA ILE A 27 12.89 13.57 17.59
C ILE A 27 13.47 12.38 16.83
N TRP A 28 12.63 11.61 16.13
CA TRP A 28 13.06 10.48 15.30
C TRP A 28 14.03 10.89 14.19
N GLY A 29 13.78 12.03 13.54
CA GLY A 29 14.67 12.58 12.52
C GLY A 29 16.00 13.06 13.08
N VAL A 30 16.00 13.75 14.21
CA VAL A 30 17.22 14.21 14.90
C VAL A 30 18.07 13.02 15.35
N LEU A 31 17.45 11.99 15.93
CA LEU A 31 18.15 10.75 16.28
C LEU A 31 18.74 10.08 15.03
N GLY A 32 18.01 10.06 13.92
CA GLY A 32 18.51 9.52 12.65
C GLY A 32 19.72 10.29 12.12
N ILE A 33 19.69 11.62 12.19
CA ILE A 33 20.85 12.47 11.82
C ILE A 33 22.03 12.20 12.76
N GLY A 34 21.79 12.08 14.07
CA GLY A 34 22.82 11.76 15.04
C GLY A 34 23.51 10.43 14.74
N ILE A 35 22.74 9.37 14.46
CA ILE A 35 23.29 8.06 14.06
C ILE A 35 24.07 8.15 12.75
N PHE A 36 23.59 8.94 11.78
CA PHE A 36 24.29 9.13 10.51
C PHE A 36 25.66 9.81 10.70
N ILE A 37 25.70 10.90 11.48
CA ILE A 37 26.93 11.64 11.80
C ILE A 37 27.90 10.77 12.61
N ASP A 38 27.39 10.05 13.62
CA ASP A 38 28.18 9.11 14.43
C ASP A 38 28.90 8.05 13.58
N GLY A 39 28.23 7.57 12.53
CA GLY A 39 28.86 6.68 11.56
C GLY A 39 30.03 7.32 10.81
N LEU A 40 29.91 8.59 10.42
CA LEU A 40 30.94 9.32 9.68
C LEU A 40 32.15 9.67 10.56
N ASP A 41 31.92 10.03 11.82
CA ASP A 41 32.97 10.43 12.76
C ASP A 41 33.83 9.24 13.25
N GLY A 42 33.38 8.00 13.02
CA GLY A 42 34.15 6.78 13.28
C GLY A 42 34.32 6.40 14.75
N VAL A 43 33.77 7.18 15.69
CA VAL A 43 33.81 6.93 17.14
C VAL A 43 32.72 5.93 17.59
N ALA A 44 31.64 5.79 16.80
CA ALA A 44 30.59 4.78 16.95
C ALA A 44 29.95 4.72 18.36
N TYR A 45 29.29 5.80 18.78
CA TYR A 45 28.42 5.84 19.97
C TYR A 45 27.17 4.98 19.80
N PHE A 46 26.71 4.74 18.57
CA PHE A 46 25.57 3.86 18.31
C PHE A 46 25.90 2.40 18.64
N PRO A 47 25.13 1.71 19.50
CA PRO A 47 25.46 0.37 19.97
C PRO A 47 25.13 -0.69 18.89
N LEU A 48 25.97 -0.77 17.86
CA LEU A 48 25.85 -1.70 16.72
C LEU A 48 25.69 -3.16 17.17
N HIS A 49 26.42 -3.58 18.20
CA HIS A 49 26.30 -4.93 18.75
C HIS A 49 24.90 -5.22 19.33
N VAL A 50 24.31 -4.28 20.08
CA VAL A 50 22.96 -4.43 20.63
C VAL A 50 21.93 -4.49 19.50
N PHE A 51 22.08 -3.63 18.49
CA PHE A 51 21.25 -3.65 17.30
C PHE A 51 21.34 -5.00 16.57
N GLY A 52 22.56 -5.54 16.39
CA GLY A 52 22.80 -6.85 15.80
C GLY A 52 22.12 -7.99 16.57
N ILE A 53 22.19 -7.98 17.91
CA ILE A 53 21.50 -8.98 18.76
C ILE A 53 19.99 -8.89 18.59
N LEU A 54 19.41 -7.68 18.63
CA LEU A 54 17.98 -7.48 18.46
C LEU A 54 17.51 -7.95 17.08
N LEU A 55 18.28 -7.65 16.03
CA LEU A 55 17.98 -8.10 14.67
C LEU A 55 18.07 -9.63 14.55
N LEU A 56 19.06 -10.26 15.20
CA LEU A 56 19.19 -11.70 15.26
C LEU A 56 17.97 -12.33 15.93
N LEU A 57 17.56 -11.82 17.10
CA LEU A 57 16.36 -12.30 17.80
C LEU A 57 15.10 -12.17 16.94
N GLU A 58 14.89 -11.03 16.28
CA GLU A 58 13.76 -10.84 15.36
C GLU A 58 13.78 -11.86 14.21
N SER A 59 14.97 -12.13 13.65
CA SER A 59 15.14 -13.06 12.54
C SER A 59 14.83 -14.50 12.95
N LEU A 60 15.24 -14.92 14.16
CA LEU A 60 14.95 -16.24 14.72
C LEU A 60 13.45 -16.41 15.00
N VAL A 61 12.80 -15.38 15.54
CA VAL A 61 11.34 -15.37 15.72
C VAL A 61 10.65 -15.47 14.36
N THR A 62 11.07 -14.69 13.38
CA THR A 62 10.50 -14.72 12.02
C THR A 62 10.66 -16.09 11.36
N LEU A 63 11.85 -16.71 11.46
CA LEU A 63 12.14 -18.03 10.90
C LEU A 63 11.37 -19.15 11.60
N SER A 64 11.19 -19.08 12.92
CA SER A 64 10.41 -20.08 13.66
C SER A 64 8.93 -20.07 13.26
N ILE A 65 8.37 -18.90 12.98
CA ILE A 65 6.98 -18.72 12.55
C ILE A 65 6.83 -18.95 11.03
N ALA A 66 7.89 -18.85 10.23
CA ALA A 66 7.83 -18.95 8.77
C ALA A 66 7.15 -20.24 8.28
N SER A 67 7.37 -21.35 8.98
CA SER A 67 6.76 -22.66 8.69
C SER A 67 5.22 -22.66 8.78
N SER A 68 4.65 -21.78 9.60
CA SER A 68 3.19 -21.64 9.78
C SER A 68 2.51 -20.78 8.71
N GLY A 69 3.29 -20.06 7.89
CA GLY A 69 2.77 -19.24 6.80
C GLY A 69 2.07 -20.05 5.72
N VAL A 70 1.07 -19.47 5.07
CA VAL A 70 0.31 -20.12 3.99
C VAL A 70 0.71 -19.52 2.63
N GLY A 71 1.00 -20.38 1.65
CA GLY A 71 1.34 -19.98 0.29
C GLY A 71 2.53 -19.02 0.20
N ALA A 72 2.35 -17.88 -0.48
CA ALA A 72 3.39 -16.87 -0.67
C ALA A 72 3.90 -16.26 0.65
N GLN A 73 3.09 -16.22 1.70
CA GLN A 73 3.48 -15.70 3.02
C GLN A 73 4.67 -16.49 3.60
N LYS A 74 4.68 -17.83 3.41
CA LYS A 74 5.77 -18.70 3.87
C LYS A 74 7.10 -18.30 3.25
N VAL A 75 7.13 -18.13 1.93
CA VAL A 75 8.34 -17.76 1.18
C VAL A 75 8.85 -16.39 1.62
N VAL A 76 7.95 -15.41 1.78
CA VAL A 76 8.32 -14.07 2.25
C VAL A 76 8.90 -14.09 3.66
N LEU A 77 8.34 -14.87 4.58
CA LEU A 77 8.85 -15.00 5.94
C LEU A 77 10.24 -15.66 5.98
N TYR A 78 10.46 -16.74 5.22
CA TYR A 78 11.78 -17.36 5.12
C TYR A 78 12.81 -16.41 4.49
N PHE A 79 12.45 -15.71 3.42
CA PHE A 79 13.34 -14.76 2.77
C PHE A 79 13.72 -13.61 3.71
N LYS A 80 12.73 -12.97 4.34
CA LYS A 80 12.95 -11.88 5.30
C LYS A 80 13.82 -12.35 6.48
N GLY A 81 13.42 -13.47 7.12
CA GLY A 81 14.14 -14.01 8.27
C GLY A 81 15.57 -14.42 7.93
N GLY A 82 15.79 -15.05 6.76
CA GLY A 82 17.12 -15.42 6.28
C GLY A 82 18.02 -14.21 6.02
N VAL A 83 17.51 -13.20 5.31
CA VAL A 83 18.27 -11.97 5.04
C VAL A 83 18.61 -11.23 6.33
N PHE A 84 17.66 -11.09 7.27
CA PHE A 84 17.91 -10.40 8.53
C PHE A 84 18.89 -11.18 9.43
N CYS A 85 18.78 -12.51 9.46
CA CYS A 85 19.73 -13.36 10.18
C CYS A 85 21.15 -13.19 9.61
N PHE A 86 21.29 -13.21 8.29
CA PHE A 86 22.58 -13.01 7.62
C PHE A 86 23.17 -11.63 7.94
N VAL A 87 22.39 -10.56 7.80
CA VAL A 87 22.81 -9.19 8.14
C VAL A 87 23.20 -9.09 9.62
N ALA A 88 22.43 -9.70 10.53
CA ALA A 88 22.73 -9.68 11.95
C ALA A 88 24.07 -10.36 12.27
N ILE A 89 24.35 -11.52 11.67
CA ILE A 89 25.63 -12.23 11.82
C ILE A 89 26.79 -11.36 11.32
N LEU A 90 26.64 -10.66 10.19
CA LEU A 90 27.68 -9.77 9.67
C LEU A 90 27.96 -8.61 10.63
N ILE A 91 26.91 -7.98 11.18
CA ILE A 91 27.06 -6.90 12.17
C ILE A 91 27.80 -7.41 13.41
N LEU A 92 27.42 -8.59 13.91
CA LEU A 92 28.02 -9.16 15.13
C LEU A 92 29.46 -9.65 14.92
N SER A 93 29.81 -10.05 13.69
CA SER A 93 31.16 -10.49 13.35
C SER A 93 32.19 -9.36 13.46
N ASN A 94 31.79 -8.12 13.17
CA ASN A 94 32.60 -6.91 13.30
C ASN A 94 34.01 -7.04 12.69
N ARG A 95 34.10 -7.65 11.51
CA ARG A 95 35.34 -7.79 10.72
C ARG A 95 35.26 -6.86 9.51
N SER A 96 36.41 -6.42 9.00
CA SER A 96 36.47 -5.52 7.83
C SER A 96 35.76 -6.09 6.58
N TYR A 97 35.79 -7.42 6.38
CA TYR A 97 35.06 -8.06 5.28
C TYR A 97 33.54 -8.05 5.49
N SER A 98 33.07 -8.08 6.75
CA SER A 98 31.66 -8.02 7.10
C SER A 98 31.10 -6.64 6.78
N ASP A 99 31.85 -5.58 7.09
CA ASP A 99 31.49 -4.20 6.79
C ASP A 99 31.37 -3.97 5.27
N LEU A 100 32.33 -4.47 4.50
CA LEU A 100 32.29 -4.43 3.02
C LEU A 100 31.06 -5.18 2.50
N LEU A 101 30.76 -6.36 3.04
CA LEU A 101 29.62 -7.15 2.57
C LEU A 101 28.29 -6.47 2.90
N LEU A 102 28.17 -5.85 4.09
CA LEU A 102 27.01 -5.03 4.46
C LEU A 102 26.84 -3.85 3.49
N ALA A 103 27.94 -3.19 3.11
CA ALA A 103 27.94 -2.12 2.13
C ALA A 103 27.46 -2.59 0.75
N ILE A 104 27.91 -3.76 0.30
CA ILE A 104 27.44 -4.39 -0.94
C ILE A 104 25.95 -4.70 -0.86
N ILE A 105 25.47 -5.32 0.23
CA ILE A 105 24.06 -5.70 0.39
C ILE A 105 23.14 -4.47 0.38
N PHE A 106 23.44 -3.47 1.22
CA PHE A 106 22.61 -2.27 1.33
C PHE A 106 22.72 -1.37 0.11
N GLY A 107 23.93 -1.22 -0.45
CA GLY A 107 24.15 -0.48 -1.69
C GLY A 107 23.38 -1.11 -2.85
N PHE A 108 23.46 -2.44 -3.03
CA PHE A 108 22.73 -3.13 -4.10
C PHE A 108 21.21 -3.04 -3.91
N ALA A 109 20.72 -3.14 -2.66
CA ALA A 109 19.31 -2.93 -2.37
C ALA A 109 18.84 -1.53 -2.79
N TYR A 110 19.57 -0.47 -2.43
CA TYR A 110 19.23 0.90 -2.85
C TYR A 110 19.37 1.12 -4.35
N PHE A 111 20.36 0.49 -4.99
CA PHE A 111 20.55 0.54 -6.43
C PHE A 111 19.34 -0.04 -7.17
N VAL A 112 18.93 -1.27 -6.81
CA VAL A 112 17.77 -1.93 -7.43
C VAL A 112 16.49 -1.15 -7.16
N ILE A 113 16.26 -0.68 -5.92
CA ILE A 113 15.09 0.14 -5.59
C ILE A 113 15.08 1.44 -6.41
N GLY A 114 16.22 2.13 -6.50
CA GLY A 114 16.38 3.35 -7.28
C GLY A 114 16.09 3.13 -8.76
N LEU A 115 16.58 2.03 -9.35
CA LEU A 115 16.32 1.66 -10.74
C LEU A 115 14.81 1.47 -10.98
N PHE A 116 14.13 0.71 -10.12
CA PHE A 116 12.68 0.50 -10.25
C PHE A 116 11.88 1.80 -10.06
N VAL A 117 12.30 2.68 -9.16
CA VAL A 117 11.67 3.98 -8.93
C VAL A 117 11.83 4.88 -10.15
N ILE A 118 13.03 4.93 -10.74
CA ILE A 118 13.33 5.68 -11.97
C ILE A 118 12.51 5.14 -13.14
N ALA A 119 12.54 3.82 -13.37
CA ALA A 119 11.82 3.18 -14.46
C ALA A 119 10.30 3.42 -14.35
N SER A 120 9.74 3.25 -13.16
CA SER A 120 8.33 3.52 -12.89
C SER A 120 7.96 4.98 -13.15
N ALA A 121 8.72 5.93 -12.61
CA ALA A 121 8.47 7.36 -12.83
C ALA A 121 8.59 7.76 -14.31
N TRP A 122 9.56 7.20 -15.03
CA TRP A 122 9.81 7.51 -16.43
C TRP A 122 8.73 6.97 -17.37
N ILE A 123 8.32 5.72 -17.18
CA ILE A 123 7.32 5.04 -18.02
C ILE A 123 5.92 5.58 -17.72
N VAL A 124 5.54 5.62 -16.44
CA VAL A 124 4.17 5.89 -16.01
C VAL A 124 3.85 7.38 -16.00
N ARG A 125 4.82 8.25 -15.71
CA ARG A 125 4.62 9.72 -15.67
C ARG A 125 3.43 10.19 -14.79
N PHE A 126 3.13 9.47 -13.71
CA PHE A 126 2.10 9.84 -12.74
C PHE A 126 2.32 11.23 -12.10
N PRO A 127 1.32 11.82 -11.41
CA PRO A 127 1.50 13.13 -10.78
C PRO A 127 2.72 13.17 -9.85
N HIS A 128 3.59 14.17 -10.02
CA HIS A 128 4.87 14.32 -9.31
C HIS A 128 5.99 13.35 -9.73
N TRP A 129 5.89 12.67 -10.89
CA TRP A 129 6.92 11.76 -11.40
C TRP A 129 8.33 12.39 -11.43
N LYS A 130 8.47 13.69 -11.71
CA LYS A 130 9.77 14.38 -11.69
C LYS A 130 10.43 14.36 -10.30
N SER A 131 9.65 14.57 -9.24
CA SER A 131 10.15 14.50 -7.87
C SER A 131 10.50 13.07 -7.48
N THR A 132 9.72 12.09 -7.94
CA THR A 132 10.00 10.67 -7.70
C THR A 132 11.24 10.21 -8.47
N LEU A 133 11.42 10.68 -9.70
CA LEU A 133 12.61 10.45 -10.50
C LEU A 133 13.86 10.99 -9.79
N LEU A 134 13.80 12.22 -9.28
CA LEU A 134 14.90 12.81 -8.49
C LEU A 134 15.18 11.99 -7.21
N SER A 135 14.14 11.50 -6.53
CA SER A 135 14.31 10.59 -5.39
C SER A 135 14.97 9.27 -5.78
N GLY A 136 14.65 8.71 -6.95
CA GLY A 136 15.28 7.50 -7.47
C GLY A 136 16.75 7.74 -7.82
N ILE A 137 17.08 8.87 -8.46
CA ILE A 137 18.47 9.29 -8.70
C ILE A 137 19.22 9.42 -7.38
N GLY A 138 18.60 10.03 -6.36
CA GLY A 138 19.18 10.14 -5.01
C GLY A 138 19.45 8.77 -4.37
N GLN A 139 18.60 7.76 -4.61
CA GLN A 139 18.84 6.39 -4.16
C GLN A 139 20.01 5.72 -4.87
N ILE A 140 20.17 5.94 -6.19
CA ILE A 140 21.33 5.46 -6.94
C ILE A 140 22.62 6.12 -6.43
N LEU A 141 22.61 7.44 -6.24
CA LEU A 141 23.77 8.15 -5.69
C LEU A 141 24.13 7.62 -4.29
N PHE A 142 23.13 7.41 -3.43
CA PHE A 142 23.35 6.82 -2.11
C PHE A 142 23.93 5.40 -2.17
N ALA A 143 23.49 4.58 -3.14
CA ALA A 143 24.07 3.27 -3.39
C ALA A 143 25.55 3.34 -3.81
N VAL A 144 25.89 4.27 -4.70
CA VAL A 144 27.28 4.51 -5.12
C VAL A 144 28.14 4.96 -3.93
N LEU A 145 27.62 5.84 -3.06
CA LEU A 145 28.32 6.26 -1.84
C LEU A 145 28.55 5.10 -0.87
N MET A 146 27.64 4.12 -0.80
CA MET A 146 27.81 2.92 0.01
C MET A 146 28.86 1.97 -0.57
N PHE A 147 28.95 1.83 -1.90
CA PHE A 147 29.98 1.01 -2.54
C PHE A 147 31.38 1.61 -2.45
N SER A 148 31.47 2.93 -2.28
CA SER A 148 32.75 3.63 -2.19
C SER A 148 33.22 3.70 -0.73
N PRO A 149 34.49 3.39 -0.43
CA PRO A 149 35.06 3.54 0.93
C PRO A 149 35.22 5.00 1.39
N TYR A 150 34.99 5.95 0.48
CA TYR A 150 34.96 7.39 0.72
C TYR A 150 33.75 8.01 0.01
N PRO A 151 32.97 8.91 0.64
CA PRO A 151 33.18 9.50 1.97
C PRO A 151 32.65 8.64 3.13
N ILE A 152 31.92 7.56 2.85
CA ILE A 152 31.36 6.66 3.87
C ILE A 152 32.33 5.50 4.06
N HIS A 153 33.03 5.47 5.18
CA HIS A 153 33.83 4.29 5.54
C HIS A 153 32.92 3.07 5.73
N TYR A 154 33.37 1.86 5.36
CA TYR A 154 32.51 0.67 5.44
C TYR A 154 31.98 0.39 6.85
N LYS A 155 32.72 0.76 7.90
CA LYS A 155 32.27 0.69 9.30
C LYS A 155 31.01 1.52 9.57
N ALA A 156 30.83 2.61 8.82
CA ALA A 156 29.71 3.53 8.94
C ALA A 156 28.44 3.04 8.24
N THR A 157 28.52 1.99 7.40
CA THR A 157 27.45 1.58 6.49
C THR A 157 26.11 1.40 7.20
N VAL A 158 26.09 0.66 8.32
CA VAL A 158 24.86 0.35 9.07
C VAL A 158 24.24 1.62 9.63
N SER A 159 25.07 2.46 10.27
CA SER A 159 24.63 3.73 10.86
C SER A 159 24.15 4.71 9.79
N ALA A 160 24.86 4.82 8.67
CA ALA A 160 24.47 5.66 7.54
C ALA A 160 23.14 5.20 6.91
N PHE A 161 22.96 3.89 6.73
CA PHE A 161 21.71 3.29 6.23
C PHE A 161 20.53 3.57 7.16
N LEU A 162 20.69 3.28 8.46
CA LEU A 162 19.66 3.46 9.47
C LEU A 162 19.30 4.94 9.66
N GLY A 163 20.30 5.80 9.80
CA GLY A 163 20.11 7.24 9.95
C GLY A 163 19.36 7.87 8.78
N THR A 164 19.69 7.46 7.55
CA THR A 164 19.00 7.90 6.33
C THR A 164 17.54 7.45 6.32
N LEU A 165 17.25 6.18 6.65
CA LEU A 165 15.87 5.68 6.75
C LEU A 165 15.05 6.41 7.82
N MET A 166 15.65 6.66 8.98
CA MET A 166 15.03 7.38 10.09
C MET A 166 14.70 8.81 9.68
N PHE A 167 15.64 9.51 9.04
CA PHE A 167 15.44 10.87 8.55
C PHE A 167 14.30 10.97 7.53
N PHE A 168 14.30 10.15 6.48
CA PHE A 168 13.24 10.23 5.46
C PHE A 168 11.86 9.79 5.98
N SER A 169 11.81 8.82 6.90
CA SER A 169 10.55 8.43 7.57
C SER A 169 10.03 9.51 8.50
N ALA A 170 10.92 10.23 9.21
CA ALA A 170 10.59 11.42 9.99
C ALA A 170 10.00 12.53 9.12
N VAL A 171 10.69 12.92 8.03
CA VAL A 171 10.22 13.97 7.10
C VAL A 171 8.83 13.63 6.55
N SER A 172 8.61 12.37 6.17
CA SER A 172 7.31 11.91 5.66
C SER A 172 6.21 12.00 6.71
N THR A 173 6.51 11.62 7.95
CA THR A 173 5.58 11.68 9.09
C THR A 173 5.23 13.12 9.46
N VAL A 174 6.21 14.01 9.53
CA VAL A 174 6.01 15.43 9.82
C VAL A 174 5.21 16.12 8.73
N LYS A 175 5.50 15.85 7.44
CA LYS A 175 4.72 16.38 6.30
C LYS A 175 3.26 15.98 6.40
N LEU A 176 2.99 14.70 6.69
CA LEU A 176 1.63 14.18 6.84
C LEU A 176 0.90 14.82 8.04
N ALA A 177 1.54 14.86 9.21
CA ALA A 177 0.96 15.44 10.41
C ALA A 177 0.67 16.94 10.26
N ARG A 178 1.57 17.70 9.59
CA ARG A 178 1.35 19.12 9.28
C ARG A 178 0.20 19.34 8.32
N ARG A 179 0.05 18.49 7.29
CA ARG A 179 -1.08 18.55 6.36
C ARG A 179 -2.40 18.35 7.09
N VAL A 180 -2.48 17.38 7.99
CA VAL A 180 -3.71 17.11 8.76
C VAL A 180 -4.06 18.25 9.73
N ASN A 181 -3.07 18.91 10.34
CA ASN A 181 -3.33 20.09 11.19
C ASN A 181 -3.97 21.27 10.45
N ARG A 182 -3.88 21.32 9.12
CA ARG A 182 -4.44 22.41 8.30
C ARG A 182 -5.88 22.13 7.82
N LEU A 183 -6.44 20.97 8.13
CA LEU A 183 -7.79 20.60 7.70
C LEU A 183 -8.88 21.35 8.47
N ARG A 184 -9.88 21.83 7.74
CA ARG A 184 -11.10 22.44 8.29
C ARG A 184 -12.01 21.37 8.91
N GLU A 185 -12.96 21.79 9.75
CA GLU A 185 -13.98 20.90 10.30
C GLU A 185 -14.90 20.37 9.19
N GLY A 186 -15.18 19.06 9.20
CA GLY A 186 -16.07 18.40 8.22
C GLY A 186 -15.38 17.67 7.06
N THR A 187 -14.05 17.72 6.93
CA THR A 187 -13.29 17.04 5.88
C THR A 187 -12.91 15.59 6.28
N SER A 188 -12.93 14.63 5.36
CA SER A 188 -12.45 13.25 5.63
C SER A 188 -10.91 13.15 5.59
N VAL A 189 -10.31 12.12 6.21
CA VAL A 189 -8.86 11.87 6.06
C VAL A 189 -8.55 11.39 4.65
N PHE A 190 -9.50 10.66 4.04
CA PHE A 190 -9.42 10.26 2.63
C PHE A 190 -9.18 11.45 1.71
N GLU A 191 -9.92 12.56 1.85
CA GLU A 191 -9.75 13.77 1.03
C GLU A 191 -8.32 14.32 1.04
N LEU A 192 -7.58 14.13 2.14
CA LEU A 192 -6.17 14.54 2.25
C LEU A 192 -5.18 13.58 1.57
N LEU A 193 -5.58 12.31 1.46
CA LEU A 193 -4.79 11.22 0.89
C LEU A 193 -5.14 10.95 -0.58
N ALA A 194 -6.28 11.46 -1.02
CA ALA A 194 -6.77 11.36 -2.38
C ALA A 194 -5.84 12.12 -3.35
N PRO A 195 -5.75 11.67 -4.61
CA PRO A 195 -5.16 12.44 -5.69
C PRO A 195 -5.74 13.86 -5.78
N ALA A 196 -4.92 14.83 -6.22
CA ALA A 196 -5.25 16.25 -6.16
C ALA A 196 -6.47 16.64 -6.99
N ASP A 197 -6.73 15.98 -8.11
CA ASP A 197 -7.92 16.17 -8.94
C ASP A 197 -9.21 15.81 -8.19
N ILE A 198 -9.20 14.68 -7.48
CA ILE A 198 -10.30 14.21 -6.66
C ILE A 198 -10.50 15.17 -5.47
N ALA A 199 -9.42 15.52 -4.77
CA ALA A 199 -9.45 16.47 -3.65
C ALA A 199 -10.00 17.85 -4.07
N ASN A 200 -9.58 18.38 -5.22
CA ASN A 200 -10.12 19.62 -5.77
C ASN A 200 -11.61 19.52 -6.11
N GLY A 201 -12.09 18.33 -6.51
CA GLY A 201 -13.51 18.05 -6.70
C GLY A 201 -14.30 18.25 -5.41
N PHE A 202 -13.79 17.74 -4.29
CA PHE A 202 -14.39 17.94 -2.96
C PHE A 202 -14.41 19.41 -2.55
N GLU A 203 -13.31 20.16 -2.76
CA GLU A 203 -13.28 21.60 -2.44
C GLU A 203 -14.29 22.42 -3.27
N LYS A 204 -14.48 22.09 -4.55
CA LYS A 204 -15.46 22.76 -5.42
C LYS A 204 -16.90 22.44 -5.05
N MET A 205 -17.16 21.22 -4.58
CA MET A 205 -18.48 20.76 -4.13
C MET A 205 -18.75 21.08 -2.66
N ALA A 206 -17.79 21.65 -1.91
CA ALA A 206 -17.92 22.05 -0.51
C ALA A 206 -18.82 23.28 -0.27
N LYS A 207 -19.67 23.66 -1.22
CA LYS A 207 -20.92 24.35 -0.87
C LYS A 207 -21.75 23.36 -0.06
N PRO A 208 -22.35 23.78 1.07
CA PRO A 208 -22.86 22.83 2.05
C PRO A 208 -23.88 21.92 1.38
N LEU A 209 -23.60 20.61 1.34
CA LEU A 209 -24.58 19.59 1.01
C LEU A 209 -25.61 19.58 2.15
N GLN A 210 -26.51 20.56 2.15
CA GLN A 210 -27.72 20.59 2.98
C GLN A 210 -28.77 19.57 2.50
N SER A 211 -28.49 18.79 1.45
CA SER A 211 -29.48 17.92 0.80
C SER A 211 -29.24 16.41 0.96
N VAL A 212 -28.26 15.95 1.75
CA VAL A 212 -28.04 14.49 1.97
C VAL A 212 -28.72 13.98 3.25
N THR A 213 -29.49 14.83 3.93
CA THR A 213 -30.16 14.51 5.20
C THR A 213 -31.35 13.55 5.10
N ASN A 214 -31.72 13.08 3.90
CA ASN A 214 -32.88 12.19 3.74
C ASN A 214 -32.55 10.70 3.67
N ILE A 215 -31.27 10.30 3.69
CA ILE A 215 -30.89 8.88 3.72
C ILE A 215 -30.57 8.52 5.16
N SER A 216 -31.44 7.72 5.79
CA SER A 216 -31.16 7.18 7.11
C SER A 216 -29.97 6.21 7.02
N PRO A 217 -29.00 6.23 7.96
CA PRO A 217 -27.95 5.23 8.03
C PRO A 217 -28.48 3.78 8.01
N ASP A 218 -29.71 3.55 8.46
CA ASP A 218 -30.39 2.25 8.49
C ASP A 218 -30.77 1.71 7.10
N GLU A 219 -30.70 2.52 6.04
CA GLU A 219 -31.02 2.08 4.67
C GLU A 219 -29.91 1.17 4.09
N PHE A 220 -28.69 1.24 4.64
CA PHE A 220 -27.55 0.42 4.25
C PHE A 220 -27.36 -0.78 5.19
N SER A 221 -28.28 -1.75 5.11
CA SER A 221 -28.24 -2.98 5.93
C SER A 221 -27.37 -4.10 5.33
N LYS A 222 -26.96 -3.98 4.06
CA LYS A 222 -26.18 -4.99 3.35
C LYS A 222 -24.68 -4.76 3.50
N PRO A 223 -23.84 -5.82 3.41
CA PRO A 223 -22.40 -5.65 3.41
C PRO A 223 -21.92 -4.91 2.15
N LEU A 224 -20.95 -4.02 2.32
CA LEU A 224 -20.22 -3.41 1.20
C LEU A 224 -19.41 -4.51 0.51
N THR A 225 -19.61 -4.69 -0.80
CA THR A 225 -19.01 -5.78 -1.56
C THR A 225 -18.05 -5.25 -2.61
N VAL A 226 -16.81 -5.76 -2.61
CA VAL A 226 -15.84 -5.54 -3.68
C VAL A 226 -15.82 -6.76 -4.58
N HIS A 227 -16.18 -6.56 -5.85
CA HIS A 227 -16.19 -7.56 -6.91
C HIS A 227 -14.88 -7.50 -7.67
N ILE A 228 -14.24 -8.66 -7.86
CA ILE A 228 -12.98 -8.77 -8.58
C ILE A 228 -13.12 -9.82 -9.67
N TRP A 229 -12.73 -9.41 -10.88
CA TRP A 229 -12.45 -10.26 -12.01
C TRP A 229 -10.93 -10.28 -12.19
N THR A 230 -10.32 -11.42 -11.90
CA THR A 230 -8.87 -11.61 -12.02
C THR A 230 -8.49 -11.82 -13.48
N PRO A 231 -7.32 -11.35 -13.93
CA PRO A 231 -6.90 -11.55 -15.32
C PRO A 231 -6.91 -13.02 -15.75
N GLU A 232 -6.56 -13.94 -14.84
CA GLU A 232 -6.59 -15.39 -15.10
C GLU A 232 -8.01 -15.97 -15.12
N GLY A 233 -8.91 -15.49 -14.26
CA GLY A 233 -10.30 -15.96 -14.21
C GLY A 233 -11.14 -15.48 -15.39
N THR A 234 -10.77 -14.33 -15.99
CA THR A 234 -11.43 -13.76 -17.17
C THR A 234 -10.70 -14.00 -18.49
N ALA A 235 -9.75 -14.93 -18.52
CA ALA A 235 -9.15 -15.36 -19.78
C ALA A 235 -10.07 -16.39 -20.46
N ASN A 236 -10.37 -16.21 -21.75
CA ASN A 236 -11.24 -17.12 -22.50
C ASN A 236 -10.61 -18.53 -22.65
N THR A 237 -9.29 -18.60 -22.65
CA THR A 237 -8.48 -19.81 -22.80
C THR A 237 -7.36 -19.80 -21.77
N SER A 238 -6.77 -20.98 -21.51
CA SER A 238 -5.72 -21.14 -20.49
C SER A 238 -4.54 -20.19 -20.74
N PRO A 239 -4.27 -19.24 -19.81
CA PRO A 239 -3.22 -18.27 -20.01
C PRO A 239 -1.83 -18.91 -19.91
N ILE A 240 -0.85 -18.33 -20.62
CA ILE A 240 0.55 -18.75 -20.51
C ILE A 240 1.01 -18.49 -19.07
N PRO A 241 1.54 -19.48 -18.33
CA PRO A 241 1.82 -19.34 -16.92
C PRO A 241 2.96 -18.35 -16.66
N ARG A 242 2.59 -17.13 -16.22
CA ARG A 242 3.51 -16.07 -15.77
C ARG A 242 3.03 -15.59 -14.40
N PRO A 243 3.32 -16.32 -13.30
CA PRO A 243 2.57 -16.21 -12.03
C PRO A 243 2.46 -14.80 -11.44
N VAL A 244 3.52 -13.98 -11.58
CA VAL A 244 3.51 -12.60 -11.07
C VAL A 244 2.83 -11.63 -12.06
N ILE A 245 3.06 -11.81 -13.36
CA ILE A 245 2.55 -10.91 -14.41
C ILE A 245 1.05 -11.13 -14.60
N ASN A 246 0.63 -12.40 -14.74
CA ASN A 246 -0.78 -12.79 -14.90
C ASN A 246 -1.63 -12.31 -13.72
N ARG A 247 -1.08 -12.36 -12.50
CA ARG A 247 -1.81 -11.93 -11.31
C ARG A 247 -1.97 -10.42 -11.20
N TYR A 248 -0.92 -9.64 -11.47
CA TYR A 248 -0.87 -8.21 -11.11
C TYR A 248 -0.92 -7.25 -12.28
N ILE A 249 -0.72 -7.70 -13.52
CA ILE A 249 -0.60 -6.84 -14.70
C ILE A 249 -1.67 -7.24 -15.72
N ALA A 250 -1.51 -8.40 -16.34
CA ALA A 250 -2.43 -8.94 -17.34
C ALA A 250 -2.09 -10.41 -17.60
N ALA A 251 -3.11 -11.21 -17.92
CA ALA A 251 -2.94 -12.56 -18.43
C ALA A 251 -3.02 -12.53 -19.96
N VAL A 252 -2.14 -13.27 -20.62
CA VAL A 252 -2.14 -13.42 -22.07
C VAL A 252 -2.37 -14.87 -22.39
N ASP A 253 -3.36 -15.14 -23.23
CA ASP A 253 -3.66 -16.49 -23.66
C ASP A 253 -2.72 -17.00 -24.77
N SER A 254 -2.88 -18.27 -25.16
CA SER A 254 -2.07 -18.88 -26.23
C SER A 254 -2.35 -18.28 -27.61
N GLN A 255 -3.44 -17.52 -27.76
CA GLN A 255 -3.83 -16.79 -28.96
C GLN A 255 -3.33 -15.33 -28.96
N GLY A 256 -2.71 -14.88 -27.87
CA GLY A 256 -2.18 -13.52 -27.73
C GLY A 256 -3.20 -12.48 -27.23
N VAL A 257 -4.42 -12.88 -26.86
CA VAL A 257 -5.44 -11.98 -26.31
C VAL A 257 -5.08 -11.59 -24.88
N ILE A 258 -5.14 -10.29 -24.59
CA ILE A 258 -4.76 -9.72 -23.29
C ILE A 258 -6.00 -9.54 -22.42
N SER A 259 -6.09 -10.31 -21.33
CA SER A 259 -7.07 -10.09 -20.27
C SER A 259 -6.44 -9.28 -19.14
N THR A 260 -7.02 -8.13 -18.81
CA THR A 260 -6.52 -7.22 -17.76
C THR A 260 -7.29 -7.36 -16.44
N GLY A 261 -8.35 -8.19 -16.43
CA GLY A 261 -9.31 -8.26 -15.34
C GLY A 261 -10.11 -6.97 -15.15
N HIS A 262 -10.90 -6.93 -14.08
CA HIS A 262 -11.74 -5.78 -13.71
C HIS A 262 -12.06 -5.76 -12.22
N ALA A 263 -12.52 -4.61 -11.71
CA ALA A 263 -12.96 -4.48 -10.32
C ALA A 263 -14.13 -3.52 -10.21
N ALA A 264 -15.11 -3.88 -9.38
CA ALA A 264 -16.27 -3.05 -9.06
C ALA A 264 -16.54 -3.03 -7.54
N LEU A 265 -17.24 -2.01 -7.08
CA LEU A 265 -17.69 -1.89 -5.68
C LEU A 265 -19.19 -1.65 -5.63
N GLU A 266 -19.88 -2.44 -4.83
CA GLU A 266 -21.33 -2.46 -4.69
C GLU A 266 -21.73 -2.21 -3.23
N LEU A 267 -22.64 -1.26 -3.03
CA LEU A 267 -23.42 -1.08 -1.81
C LEU A 267 -24.89 -0.91 -2.20
N PRO A 268 -25.70 -1.97 -2.14
CA PRO A 268 -27.10 -1.89 -2.51
C PRO A 268 -27.89 -1.05 -1.48
N PRO A 269 -28.99 -0.40 -1.91
CA PRO A 269 -29.55 -0.40 -3.27
C PRO A 269 -29.00 0.70 -4.20
N SER A 270 -28.13 1.59 -3.72
CA SER A 270 -27.93 2.90 -4.37
C SER A 270 -26.55 3.15 -4.98
N ILE A 271 -25.53 2.35 -4.64
CA ILE A 271 -24.16 2.61 -5.09
C ILE A 271 -23.59 1.39 -5.82
N TYR A 272 -23.27 1.58 -7.09
CA TYR A 272 -22.44 0.67 -7.87
C TYR A 272 -21.36 1.47 -8.59
N ILE A 273 -20.09 1.13 -8.35
CA ILE A 273 -18.92 1.85 -8.87
C ILE A 273 -18.12 0.87 -9.71
N SER A 274 -18.27 1.00 -11.02
CA SER A 274 -17.58 0.21 -12.02
C SER A 274 -17.36 1.10 -13.25
N LEU A 275 -16.10 1.41 -13.58
CA LEU A 275 -15.74 2.40 -14.59
C LEU A 275 -15.06 1.72 -15.79
N TYR A 276 -15.67 1.89 -16.96
CA TYR A 276 -15.16 1.42 -18.26
C TYR A 276 -14.77 2.59 -19.15
N PRO A 277 -13.86 2.40 -20.12
CA PRO A 277 -13.74 3.34 -21.23
C PRO A 277 -15.01 3.27 -22.10
N GLU A 278 -15.42 4.38 -22.70
CA GLU A 278 -16.62 4.42 -23.56
C GLU A 278 -16.38 3.70 -24.90
N ALA A 279 -15.17 3.80 -25.43
CA ALA A 279 -14.72 3.06 -26.60
C ALA A 279 -13.55 2.16 -26.23
N ASP A 280 -13.41 1.04 -26.94
CA ASP A 280 -12.27 0.15 -26.75
C ASP A 280 -10.96 0.88 -27.03
N ILE A 281 -10.03 0.78 -26.08
CA ILE A 281 -8.70 1.35 -26.21
C ILE A 281 -7.87 0.38 -27.04
N ASP A 282 -7.34 0.85 -28.18
CA ASP A 282 -6.41 0.06 -28.99
C ASP A 282 -5.17 -0.32 -28.14
N ARG A 283 -4.87 -1.61 -28.11
CA ARG A 283 -3.79 -2.21 -27.33
C ARG A 283 -2.63 -2.65 -28.22
N SER A 284 -2.47 -2.02 -29.39
CA SER A 284 -1.36 -2.31 -30.29
C SER A 284 -0.02 -2.20 -29.54
N PRO A 285 0.92 -3.17 -29.71
CA PRO A 285 2.19 -3.18 -28.97
C PRO A 285 3.05 -1.92 -29.16
N SER A 286 2.92 -1.25 -30.31
CA SER A 286 3.63 -0.01 -30.64
C SER A 286 3.15 1.20 -29.83
N GLU A 287 1.85 1.26 -29.49
CA GLU A 287 1.27 2.38 -28.72
C GLU A 287 1.10 2.06 -27.23
N PHE A 288 1.19 0.79 -26.85
CA PHE A 288 0.95 0.33 -25.48
C PHE A 288 1.75 1.11 -24.42
N LEU A 289 3.05 1.35 -24.65
CA LEU A 289 3.87 2.14 -23.73
C LEU A 289 3.44 3.60 -23.63
N ASN A 290 2.84 4.16 -24.68
CA ASN A 290 2.28 5.49 -24.64
C ASN A 290 1.01 5.50 -23.80
N THR A 291 0.11 4.53 -23.98
CA THR A 291 -1.15 4.38 -23.24
C THR A 291 -0.94 4.18 -21.73
N LEU A 292 0.21 3.61 -21.32
CA LEU A 292 0.58 3.44 -19.91
C LEU A 292 0.97 4.75 -19.19
N LYS A 293 1.11 5.88 -19.92
CA LYS A 293 1.40 7.16 -19.27
C LYS A 293 0.13 7.71 -18.62
N ALA A 294 0.22 8.03 -17.34
CA ALA A 294 -0.80 8.75 -16.57
C ALA A 294 -0.79 10.27 -16.89
N THR A 295 -0.72 10.61 -18.18
CA THR A 295 -0.78 11.97 -18.71
C THR A 295 -2.18 12.25 -19.26
N LYS A 296 -2.57 13.54 -19.25
CA LYS A 296 -3.88 13.98 -19.77
C LYS A 296 -4.11 13.63 -21.24
N ASP A 297 -3.04 13.46 -22.00
CA ASP A 297 -3.11 13.07 -23.42
C ASP A 297 -3.74 11.68 -23.62
N ASN A 298 -3.76 10.84 -22.58
CA ASN A 298 -4.38 9.51 -22.59
C ASN A 298 -5.73 9.46 -21.88
N ASP A 299 -6.28 10.63 -21.52
CA ASP A 299 -7.62 10.71 -20.94
C ASP A 299 -8.66 10.51 -22.04
N VAL A 300 -9.53 9.51 -21.87
CA VAL A 300 -10.63 9.19 -22.77
C VAL A 300 -11.98 9.28 -22.04
N PRO A 301 -13.11 9.42 -22.75
CA PRO A 301 -14.43 9.30 -22.13
C PRO A 301 -14.64 7.91 -21.50
N GLY A 302 -15.32 7.89 -20.36
CA GLY A 302 -15.63 6.69 -19.60
C GLY A 302 -17.08 6.63 -19.17
N VAL A 303 -17.55 5.40 -18.92
CA VAL A 303 -18.94 5.10 -18.57
C VAL A 303 -18.95 4.30 -17.27
N PHE A 304 -19.83 4.72 -16.34
CA PHE A 304 -20.12 3.94 -15.15
C PHE A 304 -21.24 2.95 -15.42
N GLN A 305 -21.02 1.69 -15.07
CA GLN A 305 -22.05 0.66 -15.20
C GLN A 305 -23.20 0.88 -14.21
N PRO A 306 -24.43 0.47 -14.54
CA PRO A 306 -25.61 0.77 -13.71
C PRO A 306 -25.67 -0.07 -12.44
N ASP A 307 -25.46 -1.38 -12.54
CA ASP A 307 -25.53 -2.34 -11.44
C ASP A 307 -24.77 -3.64 -11.77
N TYR A 308 -24.52 -4.45 -10.74
CA TYR A 308 -23.80 -5.71 -10.87
C TYR A 308 -24.54 -6.74 -11.74
N ALA A 309 -25.88 -6.79 -11.67
CA ALA A 309 -26.64 -7.79 -12.42
C ALA A 309 -26.53 -7.56 -13.93
N THR A 310 -26.60 -6.30 -14.36
CA THR A 310 -26.42 -5.87 -15.74
C THR A 310 -24.99 -6.13 -16.22
N GLU A 311 -23.98 -5.77 -15.42
CA GLU A 311 -22.57 -6.00 -15.78
C GLU A 311 -22.24 -7.50 -15.89
N ALA A 312 -22.71 -8.30 -14.93
CA ALA A 312 -22.49 -9.75 -14.92
C ALA A 312 -23.23 -10.45 -16.08
N ALA A 313 -24.43 -9.98 -16.45
CA ALA A 313 -25.18 -10.50 -17.60
C ALA A 313 -24.51 -10.17 -18.94
N ASN A 314 -23.88 -8.99 -19.06
CA ASN A 314 -23.19 -8.57 -20.28
C ASN A 314 -21.83 -9.24 -20.47
N TRP A 315 -21.16 -9.66 -19.38
CA TRP A 315 -19.82 -10.23 -19.44
C TRP A 315 -19.71 -11.56 -18.70
N CYS A 316 -19.58 -11.54 -17.37
CA CYS A 316 -19.59 -12.72 -16.52
C CYS A 316 -19.67 -12.36 -15.03
N ASP A 317 -19.99 -13.34 -14.19
CA ASP A 317 -19.91 -13.21 -12.73
C ASP A 317 -18.48 -12.95 -12.24
N SER A 318 -18.34 -12.18 -11.16
CA SER A 318 -17.03 -11.89 -10.55
C SER A 318 -16.42 -13.13 -9.89
N ASP A 319 -15.14 -13.40 -10.17
CA ASP A 319 -14.38 -14.53 -9.59
C ASP A 319 -14.32 -14.50 -8.05
N ARG A 320 -14.24 -13.30 -7.47
CA ARG A 320 -14.05 -13.10 -6.03
C ARG A 320 -14.91 -11.93 -5.54
N LYS A 321 -15.53 -12.14 -4.37
CA LYS A 321 -16.30 -11.12 -3.64
C LYS A 321 -15.68 -10.93 -2.27
N ILE A 322 -15.30 -9.69 -1.91
CA ILE A 322 -14.75 -9.34 -0.59
C ILE A 322 -15.76 -8.44 0.11
N GLN A 323 -16.25 -8.88 1.26
CA GLN A 323 -17.34 -8.22 1.97
C GLN A 323 -16.83 -7.49 3.23
N PHE A 324 -17.35 -6.29 3.45
CA PHE A 324 -17.12 -5.46 4.62
C PHE A 324 -18.44 -5.24 5.37
N TYR A 325 -18.47 -5.60 6.65
CA TYR A 325 -19.64 -5.43 7.52
C TYR A 325 -19.56 -4.13 8.34
N GLU A 326 -18.35 -3.66 8.66
CA GLU A 326 -18.12 -2.34 9.25
C GLU A 326 -17.58 -1.38 8.19
N TYR A 327 -18.36 -0.35 7.86
CA TYR A 327 -17.98 0.70 6.91
C TYR A 327 -18.77 2.00 7.19
N ASN A 328 -18.33 3.10 6.57
CA ASN A 328 -18.92 4.43 6.64
C ASN A 328 -19.68 4.74 5.34
N SER A 329 -20.97 4.38 5.31
CA SER A 329 -21.86 4.56 4.15
C SER A 329 -21.97 6.03 3.72
N MET A 330 -22.04 6.95 4.68
CA MET A 330 -22.14 8.39 4.40
C MET A 330 -20.88 8.95 3.74
N ALA A 331 -19.70 8.49 4.15
CA ALA A 331 -18.45 8.88 3.49
C ALA A 331 -18.36 8.34 2.07
N LEU A 332 -18.78 7.09 1.84
CA LEU A 332 -18.86 6.50 0.50
C LEU A 332 -19.85 7.26 -0.39
N LEU A 333 -21.02 7.62 0.12
CA LEU A 333 -22.02 8.38 -0.64
C LEU A 333 -21.51 9.77 -1.03
N ARG A 334 -20.86 10.49 -0.09
CA ARG A 334 -20.21 11.78 -0.39
C ARG A 334 -19.14 11.63 -1.46
N PHE A 335 -18.29 10.61 -1.32
CA PHE A 335 -17.29 10.29 -2.32
C PHE A 335 -17.93 10.05 -3.69
N TRP A 336 -18.96 9.22 -3.74
CA TRP A 336 -19.59 8.84 -4.99
C TRP A 336 -20.23 10.03 -5.71
N ASN A 337 -20.92 10.90 -4.97
CA ASN A 337 -21.53 12.12 -5.53
C ASN A 337 -20.52 13.06 -6.18
N VAL A 338 -19.30 13.17 -5.64
CA VAL A 338 -18.22 13.96 -6.24
C VAL A 338 -17.56 13.20 -7.38
N TYR A 339 -17.23 11.93 -7.15
CA TYR A 339 -16.42 11.12 -8.06
C TYR A 339 -17.13 10.86 -9.39
N ARG A 340 -18.46 10.66 -9.37
CA ARG A 340 -19.27 10.38 -10.57
C ARG A 340 -19.41 11.57 -11.52
N CYS A 341 -19.16 12.79 -11.06
CA CYS A 341 -19.27 14.00 -11.88
C CYS A 341 -18.19 14.08 -12.97
N SER A 342 -17.05 13.40 -12.77
CA SER A 342 -16.01 13.28 -13.79
C SER A 342 -16.07 11.90 -14.44
N LYS A 343 -16.39 11.87 -15.73
CA LYS A 343 -16.46 10.65 -16.54
C LYS A 343 -15.16 10.37 -17.31
N THR A 344 -14.03 10.93 -16.88
CA THR A 344 -12.74 10.63 -17.50
C THR A 344 -12.29 9.22 -17.14
N TYR A 345 -11.88 8.47 -18.15
CA TYR A 345 -11.16 7.21 -18.01
C TYR A 345 -9.70 7.41 -18.41
N ASN A 346 -8.79 6.85 -17.63
CA ASN A 346 -7.38 6.75 -17.96
C ASN A 346 -6.88 5.41 -17.46
N LEU A 347 -6.27 4.61 -18.35
CA LEU A 347 -5.86 3.23 -18.07
C LEU A 347 -5.01 3.11 -16.79
N THR A 348 -4.20 4.13 -16.51
CA THR A 348 -3.21 4.09 -15.44
C THR A 348 -3.61 4.96 -14.25
N TYR A 349 -4.17 6.14 -14.53
CA TYR A 349 -4.49 7.13 -13.51
C TYR A 349 -5.89 6.97 -12.89
N ARG A 350 -6.89 6.64 -13.72
CA ARG A 350 -8.32 6.65 -13.37
C ARG A 350 -9.06 5.54 -14.12
N ASN A 351 -8.93 4.32 -13.60
CA ASN A 351 -9.55 3.11 -14.12
C ASN A 351 -10.52 2.51 -13.09
N CYS A 352 -11.14 1.37 -13.42
CA CYS A 352 -12.02 0.61 -12.53
C CYS A 352 -11.39 0.33 -11.15
N SER A 353 -10.15 -0.16 -11.15
CA SER A 353 -9.41 -0.55 -9.94
C SER A 353 -9.10 0.64 -9.03
N SER A 354 -8.67 1.77 -9.59
CA SER A 354 -8.44 3.00 -8.83
C SER A 354 -9.75 3.55 -8.25
N SER A 355 -10.85 3.47 -9.01
CA SER A 355 -12.18 3.91 -8.56
C SER A 355 -12.63 3.11 -7.35
N VAL A 356 -12.47 1.78 -7.38
CA VAL A 356 -12.75 0.89 -6.26
C VAL A 356 -11.83 1.16 -5.07
N ALA A 357 -10.53 1.32 -5.28
CA ALA A 357 -9.58 1.57 -4.19
C ALA A 357 -9.91 2.89 -3.46
N TYR A 358 -10.23 3.95 -4.19
CA TYR A 358 -10.60 5.25 -3.62
C TYR A 358 -11.97 5.21 -2.94
N ALA A 359 -12.96 4.56 -3.54
CA ALA A 359 -14.27 4.34 -2.92
C ALA A 359 -14.15 3.54 -1.61
N LEU A 360 -13.33 2.49 -1.61
CA LEU A 360 -13.07 1.68 -0.43
C LEU A 360 -12.37 2.51 0.65
N GLU A 361 -11.33 3.26 0.31
CA GLU A 361 -10.66 4.18 1.25
C GLU A 361 -11.63 5.20 1.86
N ALA A 362 -12.50 5.81 1.05
CA ALA A 362 -13.52 6.73 1.53
C ALA A 362 -14.52 6.04 2.48
N SER A 363 -14.95 4.82 2.12
CA SER A 363 -15.88 4.03 2.95
C SER A 363 -15.25 3.56 4.27
N LEU A 364 -13.93 3.51 4.37
CA LEU A 364 -13.23 3.07 5.58
C LEU A 364 -12.73 4.23 6.45
N ASP A 365 -12.98 5.48 6.04
CA ASP A 365 -12.60 6.66 6.80
C ASP A 365 -13.28 6.67 8.19
N GLY A 366 -12.46 6.61 9.23
CA GLY A 366 -12.91 6.66 10.62
C GLY A 366 -13.66 5.44 11.14
N VAL A 367 -13.68 4.31 10.42
CA VAL A 367 -14.39 3.08 10.86
C VAL A 367 -13.90 2.59 12.22
N LEU A 368 -12.61 2.77 12.53
CA LEU A 368 -12.01 2.33 13.80
C LEU A 368 -12.00 3.43 14.88
N SER A 369 -12.68 4.56 14.65
CA SER A 369 -12.78 5.68 15.60
C SER A 369 -13.37 5.27 16.96
N LYS A 370 -14.27 4.28 17.02
CA LYS A 370 -14.84 3.75 18.27
C LYS A 370 -13.85 2.89 19.05
N ARG A 371 -12.97 2.15 18.35
CA ARG A 371 -11.92 1.29 18.94
C ARG A 371 -10.74 2.12 19.50
N ARG A 372 -10.72 3.43 19.26
CA ARG A 372 -9.73 4.45 19.68
C ARG A 372 -9.47 4.54 21.19
N LYS A 373 -10.44 4.17 22.04
CA LYS A 373 -10.38 4.47 23.48
C LYS A 373 -9.21 3.80 24.22
N LYS A 374 -8.55 2.80 23.62
CA LYS A 374 -7.40 2.10 24.22
C LYS A 374 -6.15 2.34 23.39
N TRP A 375 -5.16 3.05 23.93
CA TRP A 375 -3.85 3.29 23.28
C TRP A 375 -3.17 1.99 22.84
N LEU A 376 -3.37 0.91 23.61
CA LEU A 376 -2.88 -0.43 23.28
C LEU A 376 -3.45 -0.97 21.95
N CYS A 377 -4.70 -0.67 21.61
CA CYS A 377 -5.29 -1.05 20.32
C CYS A 377 -4.64 -0.29 19.17
N THR A 378 -4.25 0.97 19.39
CA THR A 378 -3.51 1.77 18.40
C THR A 378 -2.13 1.17 18.14
N LEU A 379 -1.39 0.85 19.22
CA LEU A 379 -0.06 0.24 19.10
C LEU A 379 -0.13 -1.14 18.42
N ARG A 380 -1.11 -1.97 18.79
CA ARG A 380 -1.35 -3.28 18.18
C ARG A 380 -1.63 -3.17 16.68
N MET A 381 -2.38 -2.16 16.24
CA MET A 381 -2.63 -1.92 14.82
C MET A 381 -1.35 -1.57 14.07
N LEU A 382 -0.47 -0.73 14.64
CA LEU A 382 0.79 -0.33 13.99
C LEU A 382 1.74 -1.52 13.76
N VAL A 383 1.64 -2.57 14.57
CA VAL A 383 2.43 -3.80 14.41
C VAL A 383 1.70 -4.90 13.63
N THR A 384 0.48 -4.65 13.16
CA THR A 384 -0.32 -5.62 12.40
C THR A 384 0.21 -5.73 10.96
N PRO A 385 0.69 -6.90 10.50
CA PRO A 385 1.32 -7.07 9.18
C PRO A 385 0.45 -6.59 8.02
N GLU A 386 -0.86 -6.77 8.10
CA GLU A 386 -1.82 -6.43 7.07
C GLU A 386 -1.88 -4.92 6.82
N LEU A 387 -1.65 -4.09 7.84
CA LEU A 387 -1.52 -2.63 7.67
C LEU A 387 -0.29 -2.27 6.82
N TRP A 388 0.80 -3.02 6.99
CA TRP A 388 2.03 -2.81 6.23
C TRP A 388 1.87 -3.27 4.79
N ILE A 389 1.24 -4.44 4.58
CA ILE A 389 0.89 -4.96 3.26
C ILE A 389 0.01 -3.95 2.52
N ALA A 390 -1.09 -3.51 3.15
CA ALA A 390 -2.01 -2.53 2.57
C ALA A 390 -1.27 -1.24 2.15
N ALA A 391 -0.40 -0.73 3.02
CA ALA A 391 0.37 0.46 2.71
C ALA A 391 1.37 0.28 1.57
N GLN A 392 2.02 -0.89 1.45
CA GLN A 392 2.97 -1.14 0.36
C GLN A 392 2.24 -1.35 -0.97
N LEU A 393 1.10 -2.06 -0.96
CA LEU A 393 0.24 -2.20 -2.14
C LEU A 393 -0.24 -0.84 -2.63
N ARG A 394 -0.77 0.01 -1.72
CA ARG A 394 -1.17 1.37 -2.06
C ARG A 394 -0.02 2.20 -2.63
N LYS A 395 1.16 2.17 -1.99
CA LYS A 395 2.34 2.91 -2.46
C LYS A 395 2.73 2.48 -3.88
N ARG A 396 2.72 1.18 -4.16
CA ARG A 396 3.06 0.62 -5.48
C ARG A 396 2.00 0.96 -6.52
N ALA A 397 0.72 0.84 -6.17
CA ALA A 397 -0.37 1.15 -7.09
C ALA A 397 -0.37 2.63 -7.51
N LEU A 398 -0.07 3.54 -6.58
CA LEU A 398 0.01 4.98 -6.87
C LEU A 398 1.20 5.38 -7.76
N SER A 399 2.30 4.61 -7.74
CA SER A 399 3.44 4.89 -8.63
C SER A 399 3.36 4.17 -9.97
N MET A 400 2.54 3.11 -10.07
CA MET A 400 2.33 2.35 -11.29
C MET A 400 0.90 2.52 -11.79
N ALA A 401 0.02 1.60 -11.45
CA ALA A 401 -1.40 1.66 -11.70
C ALA A 401 -2.11 0.84 -10.62
N TRP A 402 -3.34 1.20 -10.28
CA TRP A 402 -4.23 0.24 -9.64
C TRP A 402 -4.65 -0.81 -10.66
N THR A 403 -4.46 -2.08 -10.33
CA THR A 403 -4.88 -3.23 -11.15
C THR A 403 -5.78 -4.14 -10.31
N PRO A 404 -6.62 -5.00 -10.94
CA PRO A 404 -7.56 -5.85 -10.21
C PRO A 404 -6.85 -6.74 -9.17
N GLY A 405 -5.66 -7.27 -9.51
CA GLY A 405 -4.84 -8.03 -8.58
C GLY A 405 -4.37 -7.23 -7.36
N LEU A 406 -3.92 -5.99 -7.57
CA LEU A 406 -3.51 -5.10 -6.47
C LEU A 406 -4.69 -4.68 -5.58
N VAL A 407 -5.83 -4.35 -6.18
CA VAL A 407 -7.05 -3.97 -5.44
C VAL A 407 -7.58 -5.15 -4.63
N MET A 408 -7.58 -6.37 -5.19
CA MET A 408 -7.99 -7.57 -4.47
C MET A 408 -7.16 -7.79 -3.20
N ASP A 409 -5.83 -7.73 -3.31
CA ASP A 409 -4.96 -7.95 -2.15
C ASP A 409 -5.01 -6.78 -1.16
N TYR A 410 -5.22 -5.56 -1.66
CA TYR A 410 -5.44 -4.38 -0.83
C TYR A 410 -6.75 -4.47 -0.04
N ALA A 411 -7.85 -4.84 -0.70
CA ALA A 411 -9.16 -5.03 -0.08
C ALA A 411 -9.14 -6.15 0.95
N ARG A 412 -8.47 -7.28 0.68
CA ARG A 412 -8.27 -8.36 1.68
C ARG A 412 -7.49 -7.89 2.90
N ALA A 413 -6.41 -7.15 2.68
CA ALA A 413 -5.60 -6.61 3.78
C ALA A 413 -6.39 -5.59 4.62
N LEU A 414 -7.25 -4.78 4.01
CA LEU A 414 -8.13 -3.86 4.75
C LEU A 414 -9.24 -4.60 5.48
N GLN A 415 -9.84 -5.62 4.85
CA GLN A 415 -10.90 -6.44 5.45
C GLN A 415 -10.42 -7.10 6.74
N SER A 416 -9.23 -7.68 6.76
CA SER A 416 -8.67 -8.33 7.95
C SER A 416 -8.31 -7.36 9.08
N ILE A 417 -8.02 -6.09 8.76
CA ILE A 417 -7.80 -5.04 9.78
C ILE A 417 -9.13 -4.60 10.40
N VAL A 418 -10.16 -4.41 9.57
CA VAL A 418 -11.46 -3.91 9.99
C VAL A 418 -12.26 -5.00 10.73
N ASN A 419 -12.28 -6.20 10.17
CA ASN A 419 -12.95 -7.39 10.70
C ASN A 419 -11.90 -8.44 11.09
N PRO A 420 -11.14 -8.23 12.18
CA PRO A 420 -10.12 -9.18 12.59
C PRO A 420 -10.74 -10.51 13.00
N ASP A 421 -10.15 -11.62 12.54
CA ASP A 421 -10.52 -12.95 13.01
C ASP A 421 -10.39 -13.01 14.55
N PRO A 422 -11.40 -13.56 15.26
CA PRO A 422 -11.36 -13.66 16.72
C PRO A 422 -10.23 -14.56 17.24
N GLN A 423 -9.67 -15.43 16.40
CA GLN A 423 -8.59 -16.34 16.77
C GLN A 423 -7.20 -15.74 16.47
N SER A 424 -6.38 -15.65 17.50
CA SER A 424 -4.98 -15.23 17.35
C SER A 424 -4.17 -16.27 16.59
N TRP A 425 -3.08 -15.85 15.94
CA TRP A 425 -2.24 -16.75 15.14
C TRP A 425 -1.62 -17.89 15.96
N PHE A 426 -1.28 -17.65 17.24
CA PHE A 426 -0.81 -18.69 18.16
C PHE A 426 -1.90 -19.73 18.43
N GLN A 427 -3.15 -19.29 18.62
CA GLN A 427 -4.29 -20.21 18.80
C GLN A 427 -4.53 -21.05 17.55
N ARG A 428 -4.35 -20.48 16.35
CA ARG A 428 -4.42 -21.23 15.08
C ARG A 428 -3.26 -22.21 14.92
N ALA A 429 -2.06 -21.85 15.35
CA ALA A 429 -0.90 -22.74 15.29
C ALA A 429 -1.05 -23.92 16.27
N LEU A 430 -1.49 -23.65 17.50
CA LEU A 430 -1.80 -24.66 18.51
C LEU A 430 -2.92 -25.59 18.05
N SER A 431 -4.03 -25.06 17.53
CA SER A 431 -5.13 -25.89 17.04
C SER A 431 -4.73 -26.76 15.86
N LYS A 432 -3.88 -26.25 14.95
CA LYS A 432 -3.33 -27.01 13.83
C LYS A 432 -2.35 -28.10 14.29
N TRP A 433 -1.53 -27.82 15.31
CA TRP A 433 -0.68 -28.81 15.97
C TRP A 433 -1.50 -29.91 16.65
N ASP A 434 -2.58 -29.56 17.34
CA ASP A 434 -3.48 -30.52 17.98
C ASP A 434 -4.22 -31.39 16.95
N LEU A 435 -4.65 -30.81 15.82
CA LEU A 435 -5.24 -31.54 14.70
C LEU A 435 -4.25 -32.53 14.08
N LEU A 436 -2.99 -32.12 13.86
CA LEU A 436 -1.94 -33.00 13.34
C LEU A 436 -1.56 -34.10 14.33
N ARG A 437 -1.64 -33.84 15.64
CA ARG A 437 -1.41 -34.84 16.69
C ARG A 437 -2.56 -35.86 16.76
N LYS A 438 -3.80 -35.42 16.55
CA LYS A 438 -4.97 -36.32 16.47
C LYS A 438 -5.00 -37.14 15.19
N ALA A 439 -4.53 -36.62 14.07
CA ALA A 439 -4.44 -37.36 12.80
C ALA A 439 -3.32 -38.43 12.77
N LYS A 440 -2.42 -38.43 13.76
CA LYS A 440 -1.37 -39.45 13.94
C LYS A 440 -1.73 -40.55 14.95
N LYS A 441 -2.89 -40.46 15.60
CA LYS A 441 -3.50 -41.54 16.37
C LYS A 441 -4.60 -42.17 15.52
#